data_AF-A0A964VPW0-F1
#
_entry.id   AF-A0A964VPW0-F1
#
_cell.length_a   1.000
_cell.length_b   1.000
_cell.length_c   1.000
_cell.angle_alpha   90.00
_cell.angle_beta   90.00
_cell.angle_gamma   90.00
#
_symmetry.space_group_name_H-M   'P 1'
#
loop_
_entity.id
_entity.type
_entity.pdbx_description
1 polymer ?
#
loop_
_entity_poly.entity_id
_entity_poly.type
_entity_poly.pdbx_seq_one_letter_code
_entity_poly.pdbx_strand_id
1 'polypeptide(L)'
;MMMAGGEAKAADFNITTPASFFSINGTNSSGNPTLTLVRGRTYTFAVSTASFHPFNIGTSVGGPPPPGVSGSPTSSGTVTFVVPTNAANCAYFCSVHFFNGSIVMIDPPAPPTIRIVNLKVGTNLTVTSTLASTNGLTLTPEFNTNLTTTNWSALTVQSNKFLNGTNEIICGKPAGNPVFLRLRAQTQ
;
A
#
# COMPACT_ATOMS: atom_id res chain seq x y z
N MET A 1 -8.93 -35.28 11.03
CA MET A 1 -9.16 -33.82 10.92
C MET A 1 -7.86 -33.13 11.28
N MET A 2 -6.98 -32.89 10.29
CA MET A 2 -5.75 -32.14 10.51
C MET A 2 -6.11 -30.65 10.51
N MET A 3 -5.88 -29.97 11.63
CA MET A 3 -5.98 -28.52 11.70
C MET A 3 -4.79 -27.94 10.94
N ALA A 4 -5.05 -27.26 9.83
CA ALA A 4 -4.06 -26.42 9.18
C ALA A 4 -3.76 -25.26 10.12
N GLY A 5 -2.59 -25.30 10.77
CA GLY A 5 -2.04 -24.15 11.47
C GLY A 5 -1.73 -23.07 10.43
N GLY A 6 -2.52 -22.01 10.41
CA GLY A 6 -2.16 -20.82 9.65
C GLY A 6 -0.85 -20.28 10.20
N GLU A 7 0.15 -20.13 9.34
CA GLU A 7 1.40 -19.45 9.71
C GLU A 7 1.03 -18.03 10.17
N ALA A 8 1.27 -17.74 11.46
CA ALA A 8 1.11 -16.40 11.97
C ALA A 8 2.07 -15.48 11.20
N LYS A 9 1.55 -14.45 10.54
CA LYS A 9 2.37 -13.44 9.87
C LYS A 9 3.38 -12.89 10.88
N ALA A 10 4.68 -12.95 10.56
CA ALA A 10 5.72 -12.36 11.38
C ALA A 10 5.44 -10.86 11.59
N ALA A 11 5.75 -10.35 12.79
CA ALA A 11 5.62 -8.92 13.08
C ALA A 11 6.51 -8.10 12.15
N ASP A 12 6.08 -6.87 11.84
CA ASP A 12 6.83 -5.98 10.95
C ASP A 12 8.11 -5.46 11.63
N PHE A 13 8.10 -5.35 12.96
CA PHE A 13 9.27 -4.99 13.77
C PHE A 13 9.42 -5.91 15.00
N ASN A 14 10.65 -6.36 15.27
CA ASN A 14 11.03 -7.02 16.50
C ASN A 14 11.76 -6.03 17.40
N ILE A 15 11.27 -5.83 18.63
CA ILE A 15 11.76 -4.84 19.58
C ILE A 15 12.42 -5.57 20.76
N THR A 16 13.70 -5.30 20.97
CA THR A 16 14.45 -5.76 22.15
C THR A 16 15.22 -4.62 22.80
N THR A 17 15.74 -4.82 23.99
CA THR A 17 16.57 -3.82 24.71
C THR A 17 17.83 -4.49 25.24
N PRO A 18 18.89 -4.61 24.43
CA PRO A 18 20.14 -5.25 24.85
C PRO A 18 20.95 -4.39 25.84
N ALA A 19 20.70 -3.07 25.86
CA ALA A 19 21.28 -2.11 26.81
C ALA A 19 20.30 -0.93 26.97
N SER A 20 20.81 0.27 27.27
CA SER A 20 20.01 1.51 27.43
C SER A 20 19.49 2.10 26.10
N PHE A 21 19.01 1.24 25.21
CA PHE A 21 18.39 1.60 23.93
C PHE A 21 17.49 0.46 23.42
N PHE A 22 16.53 0.80 22.56
CA PHE A 22 15.81 -0.20 21.76
C PHE A 22 16.65 -0.64 20.56
N SER A 23 16.76 -1.96 20.42
CA SER A 23 17.17 -2.65 19.20
C SER A 23 15.92 -2.97 18.41
N ILE A 24 15.95 -2.64 17.11
CA ILE A 24 14.86 -2.91 16.19
C ILE A 24 15.37 -3.90 15.15
N ASN A 25 14.70 -5.03 14.97
CA ASN A 25 15.08 -6.08 14.02
C ASN A 25 16.54 -6.58 14.17
N GLY A 26 17.10 -6.50 15.38
CA GLY A 26 18.46 -6.96 15.68
C GLY A 26 19.58 -6.03 15.19
N THR A 27 19.30 -4.85 14.66
CA THR A 27 20.34 -3.89 14.26
C THR A 27 20.93 -3.19 15.49
N ASN A 28 22.21 -3.47 15.79
CA ASN A 28 22.90 -3.01 17.00
C ASN A 28 24.27 -2.41 16.71
N SER A 29 24.39 -1.09 16.90
CA SER A 29 25.69 -0.48 17.23
C SER A 29 25.60 0.88 17.94
N SER A 30 24.47 1.60 17.91
CA SER A 30 24.35 2.91 18.61
C SER A 30 22.94 3.34 19.05
N GLY A 31 21.93 2.46 18.96
CA GLY A 31 20.66 2.61 19.67
C GLY A 31 19.59 3.49 19.01
N ASN A 32 18.34 3.06 19.19
CA ASN A 32 17.11 3.76 18.80
C ASN A 32 17.07 4.30 17.35
N PRO A 33 17.11 3.41 16.32
CA PRO A 33 17.06 3.85 14.92
C PRO A 33 15.76 4.60 14.60
N THR A 34 15.83 5.55 13.67
CA THR A 34 14.61 6.16 13.14
C THR A 34 13.80 5.13 12.36
N LEU A 35 12.52 4.99 12.68
CA LEU A 35 11.58 4.16 11.93
C LEU A 35 10.87 5.00 10.88
N THR A 36 10.60 4.41 9.73
CA THR A 36 9.79 5.04 8.68
C THR A 36 8.53 4.22 8.47
N LEU A 37 7.37 4.84 8.71
CA LEU A 37 6.07 4.21 8.50
C LEU A 37 5.32 4.91 7.38
N VAL A 38 4.58 4.14 6.60
CA VAL A 38 3.74 4.66 5.52
C VAL A 38 2.35 4.94 6.06
N ARG A 39 1.86 6.16 5.82
CA ARG A 39 0.48 6.55 6.17
C ARG A 39 -0.54 5.62 5.52
N GLY A 40 -1.61 5.29 6.26
CA GLY A 40 -2.66 4.37 5.81
C GLY A 40 -2.32 2.88 5.90
N ARG A 41 -1.15 2.50 6.45
CA ARG A 41 -0.79 1.11 6.70
C ARG A 41 -0.93 0.72 8.17
N THR A 42 -1.09 -0.57 8.42
CA THR A 42 -1.03 -1.15 9.76
C THR A 42 0.32 -1.82 9.97
N TYR A 43 0.97 -1.50 11.08
CA TYR A 43 2.23 -2.08 11.52
C TYR A 43 2.09 -2.79 12.85
N THR A 44 2.88 -3.85 13.04
CA THR A 44 2.97 -4.64 14.27
C THR A 44 4.39 -4.64 14.79
N PHE A 45 4.52 -4.45 16.11
CA PHE A 45 5.80 -4.45 16.82
C PHE A 45 5.75 -5.58 17.86
N ALA A 46 6.51 -6.64 17.64
CA ALA A 46 6.70 -7.71 18.62
C ALA A 46 7.73 -7.26 19.66
N VAL A 47 7.25 -6.99 20.87
CA VAL A 47 8.05 -6.48 21.99
C VAL A 47 8.51 -7.62 22.88
N SER A 48 9.81 -7.67 23.13
CA SER A 48 10.46 -8.55 24.10
C SER A 48 11.62 -7.79 24.75
N THR A 49 11.28 -6.98 25.76
CA THR A 49 12.22 -6.12 26.48
C THR A 49 12.24 -6.49 27.96
N ALA A 50 13.21 -5.95 28.70
CA ALA A 50 13.22 -6.11 30.15
C ALA A 50 11.97 -5.46 30.77
N SER A 51 11.46 -5.99 31.88
CA SER A 51 10.24 -5.50 32.52
C SER A 51 10.28 -3.99 32.86
N PHE A 52 11.47 -3.47 33.17
CA PHE A 52 11.75 -2.05 33.45
C PHE A 52 12.07 -1.22 32.19
N HIS A 53 11.88 -1.78 31.00
CA HIS A 53 12.07 -1.13 29.70
C HIS A 53 10.83 -1.24 28.79
N PRO A 54 9.65 -0.75 29.23
CA PRO A 54 8.44 -0.82 28.43
C PRO A 54 8.57 0.02 27.15
N PHE A 55 8.24 -0.56 26.00
CA PHE A 55 8.16 0.11 24.72
C PHE A 55 6.86 0.91 24.60
N ASN A 56 7.00 2.21 24.35
CA ASN A 56 5.89 3.14 24.19
C ASN A 56 5.97 3.83 22.82
N ILE A 57 4.82 4.16 22.21
CA ILE A 57 4.72 5.05 21.06
C ILE A 57 3.86 6.25 21.48
N GLY A 58 4.41 7.45 21.36
CA GLY A 58 3.75 8.70 21.73
C GLY A 58 3.88 9.75 20.64
N THR A 59 2.94 10.71 20.61
CA THR A 59 3.00 11.90 19.75
C THR A 59 4.32 12.67 19.88
N SER A 60 4.95 12.57 21.06
CA SER A 60 6.34 12.94 21.36
C SER A 60 6.87 12.00 22.46
N VAL A 61 8.14 12.14 22.84
CA VAL A 61 8.71 11.40 23.98
C VAL A 61 7.94 11.76 25.25
N GLY A 62 7.31 10.78 25.91
CA GLY A 62 6.46 10.99 27.08
C GLY A 62 5.05 11.54 26.76
N GLY A 63 4.74 11.82 25.49
CA GLY A 63 3.43 12.28 25.07
C GLY A 63 2.39 11.14 25.00
N PRO A 64 1.10 11.47 24.84
CA PRO A 64 0.05 10.47 24.70
C PRO A 64 0.23 9.64 23.42
N PRO A 65 -0.31 8.41 23.37
CA PRO A 65 -0.30 7.60 22.16
C PRO A 65 -0.98 8.33 20.99
N PRO A 66 -0.37 8.35 19.79
CA PRO A 66 -1.04 8.87 18.61
C PRO A 66 -2.25 7.99 18.23
N PRO A 67 -3.26 8.53 17.51
CA PRO A 67 -4.42 7.77 17.09
C PRO A 67 -4.02 6.50 16.32
N GLY A 68 -4.67 5.37 16.62
CA GLY A 68 -4.44 4.08 15.96
C GLY A 68 -3.35 3.21 16.61
N VAL A 69 -2.70 3.67 17.68
CA VAL A 69 -1.81 2.84 18.51
C VAL A 69 -2.63 2.05 19.54
N SER A 70 -2.33 0.76 19.69
CA SER A 70 -2.88 -0.12 20.73
C SER A 70 -1.84 -1.13 21.24
N GLY A 71 -2.04 -1.63 22.47
CA GLY A 71 -1.09 -2.57 23.11
C GLY A 71 0.15 -1.92 23.72
N SER A 72 0.19 -0.58 23.80
CA SER A 72 1.30 0.22 24.30
C SER A 72 0.88 1.04 25.53
N PRO A 73 1.75 1.24 26.55
CA PRO A 73 3.10 0.68 26.67
C PRO A 73 3.09 -0.81 27.05
N THR A 74 4.14 -1.55 26.64
CA THR A 74 4.36 -2.92 27.11
C THR A 74 5.84 -3.30 27.09
N SER A 75 6.26 -4.21 27.96
CA SER A 75 7.59 -4.84 27.91
C SER A 75 7.55 -6.22 27.23
N SER A 76 6.36 -6.77 26.96
CA SER A 76 6.19 -8.06 26.28
C SER A 76 4.85 -8.12 25.53
N GLY A 77 4.84 -8.70 24.33
CA GLY A 77 3.64 -8.86 23.50
C GLY A 77 3.66 -7.97 22.26
N THR A 78 2.51 -7.67 21.68
CA THR A 78 2.42 -6.96 20.40
C THR A 78 1.82 -5.57 20.56
N VAL A 79 2.53 -4.55 20.07
CA VAL A 79 1.96 -3.21 19.82
C VAL A 79 1.48 -3.16 18.37
N THR A 80 0.29 -2.62 18.14
CA THR A 80 -0.24 -2.38 16.79
C THR A 80 -0.35 -0.88 16.54
N PHE A 81 0.01 -0.43 15.34
CA PHE A 81 -0.20 0.94 14.90
C PHE A 81 -0.91 0.94 13.54
N VAL A 82 -2.20 1.27 13.55
CA VAL A 82 -2.99 1.61 12.36
C VAL A 82 -2.72 3.07 12.03
N VAL A 83 -1.80 3.35 11.11
CA VAL A 83 -1.31 4.72 10.86
C VAL A 83 -2.36 5.52 10.08
N PRO A 84 -2.90 6.62 10.62
CA PRO A 84 -3.84 7.47 9.88
C PRO A 84 -3.25 8.02 8.58
N THR A 85 -4.10 8.28 7.58
CA THR A 85 -3.68 8.86 6.29
C THR A 85 -3.13 10.28 6.41
N ASN A 86 -3.39 10.95 7.54
CA ASN A 86 -2.88 12.28 7.88
C ASN A 86 -1.94 12.27 9.10
N ALA A 87 -1.35 11.12 9.46
CA ALA A 87 -0.52 10.99 10.64
C ALA A 87 0.69 11.95 10.61
N ALA A 88 0.94 12.64 11.72
CA ALA A 88 2.17 13.40 11.94
C ALA A 88 3.31 12.46 12.39
N ASN A 89 4.55 12.93 12.24
CA ASN A 89 5.71 12.27 12.84
C ASN A 89 5.53 12.15 14.35
N CYS A 90 6.07 11.09 14.93
CA CYS A 90 5.96 10.81 16.36
C CYS A 90 7.24 10.15 16.88
N ALA A 91 7.21 9.61 18.10
CA ALA A 91 8.37 8.96 18.72
C ALA A 91 8.00 7.62 19.35
N TYR A 92 8.99 6.74 19.47
CA TYR A 92 8.93 5.62 20.41
C TYR A 92 9.93 5.83 21.53
N PHE A 93 9.60 5.40 22.74
CA PHE A 93 10.41 5.66 23.92
C PHE A 93 10.18 4.65 25.04
N CYS A 94 11.17 4.54 25.92
CA CYS A 94 11.05 3.80 27.16
C CYS A 94 10.36 4.69 28.19
N SER A 95 9.22 4.26 28.76
CA SER A 95 8.49 5.09 29.72
C SER A 95 9.20 5.26 31.07
N VAL A 96 10.25 4.47 31.33
CA VAL A 96 11.03 4.51 32.57
C VAL A 96 12.35 5.27 32.38
N HIS A 97 13.10 4.96 31.32
CA HIS A 97 14.48 5.47 31.12
C HIS A 97 14.59 6.46 29.96
N PHE A 98 13.49 6.75 29.26
CA PHE A 98 13.38 7.78 28.21
C PHE A 98 14.33 7.68 27.02
N PHE A 99 15.13 6.62 26.89
CA PHE A 99 15.77 6.31 25.62
C PHE A 99 14.69 6.14 24.55
N ASN A 100 14.93 6.74 23.39
CA ASN A 100 13.89 6.99 22.41
C ASN A 100 14.46 7.09 21.00
N GLY A 101 13.59 6.91 20.01
CA GLY A 101 13.87 7.17 18.61
C GLY A 101 12.66 7.79 17.92
N SER A 102 12.90 8.35 16.74
CA SER A 102 11.87 8.99 15.94
C SER A 102 11.12 8.00 15.07
N ILE A 103 9.84 8.28 14.82
CA ILE A 103 9.02 7.64 13.79
C ILE A 103 8.65 8.72 12.77
N VAL A 104 9.19 8.57 11.57
CA VAL A 104 8.90 9.45 10.42
C VAL A 104 7.76 8.83 9.61
N MET A 105 6.73 9.63 9.38
CA MET A 105 5.59 9.26 8.55
C MET A 105 5.83 9.73 7.12
N ILE A 106 5.78 8.79 6.17
CA ILE A 106 5.85 9.07 4.74
C ILE A 106 4.52 8.76 4.06
N ASP A 107 4.25 9.45 2.97
CA ASP A 107 3.08 9.15 2.16
C ASP A 107 3.27 7.83 1.42
N PRO A 108 2.18 7.09 1.15
CA PRO A 108 2.25 5.95 0.25
C PRO A 108 2.78 6.42 -1.12
N PRO A 109 3.47 5.54 -1.87
CA PRO A 109 3.84 5.84 -3.25
C PRO A 109 2.62 6.32 -4.03
N ALA A 110 2.78 7.40 -4.80
CA ALA A 110 1.70 7.91 -5.63
C ALA A 110 1.17 6.80 -6.54
N PRO A 111 -0.15 6.71 -6.77
CA PRO A 111 -0.70 5.77 -7.74
C PRO A 111 -0.02 5.94 -9.10
N PRO A 112 0.25 4.84 -9.83
CA PRO A 112 0.83 4.93 -11.15
C PRO A 112 -0.13 5.70 -12.08
N THR A 113 0.41 6.56 -12.93
CA THR A 113 -0.39 7.28 -13.93
C THR A 113 -0.63 6.39 -15.15
N ILE A 114 -1.89 6.22 -15.56
CA ILE A 114 -2.22 5.67 -16.88
C ILE A 114 -2.25 6.80 -17.90
N ARG A 115 -1.58 6.63 -19.03
CA ARG A 115 -1.79 7.46 -20.22
C ARG A 115 -2.22 6.59 -21.39
N ILE A 116 -3.22 7.03 -22.12
CA ILE A 116 -3.52 6.49 -23.45
C ILE A 116 -2.47 7.09 -24.40
N VAL A 117 -1.65 6.24 -25.01
CA VAL A 117 -0.61 6.67 -25.97
C VAL A 117 -1.09 6.57 -27.41
N ASN A 118 -2.04 5.67 -27.68
CA ASN A 118 -2.64 5.54 -28.99
C ASN A 118 -4.10 5.09 -28.85
N LEU A 119 -4.96 5.68 -29.67
CA LEU A 119 -6.35 5.28 -29.86
C LEU A 119 -6.62 5.22 -31.36
N LYS A 120 -6.87 4.02 -31.88
CA LYS A 120 -7.24 3.81 -33.28
C LYS A 120 -8.68 3.30 -33.37
N VAL A 121 -9.49 3.98 -34.19
CA VAL A 121 -10.85 3.57 -34.53
C VAL A 121 -10.86 3.09 -35.99
N GLY A 122 -10.89 1.78 -36.20
CA GLY A 122 -11.02 1.17 -37.52
C GLY A 122 -12.07 0.06 -37.50
N THR A 123 -11.83 -1.04 -38.21
CA THR A 123 -12.63 -2.27 -38.10
C THR A 123 -12.67 -2.77 -36.65
N ASN A 124 -11.53 -2.65 -35.96
CA ASN A 124 -11.41 -2.87 -34.53
C ASN A 124 -11.06 -1.54 -33.84
N LEU A 125 -11.28 -1.51 -32.53
CA LEU A 125 -10.77 -0.48 -31.65
C LEU A 125 -9.43 -0.96 -31.09
N THR A 126 -8.40 -0.12 -31.18
CA THR A 126 -7.11 -0.39 -30.54
C THR A 126 -6.84 0.71 -29.53
N VAL A 127 -6.61 0.33 -28.28
CA VAL A 127 -6.20 1.23 -27.20
C VAL A 127 -4.83 0.79 -26.71
N THR A 128 -3.85 1.67 -26.82
CA THR A 128 -2.51 1.45 -26.28
C THR A 128 -2.30 2.40 -25.09
N SER A 129 -1.79 1.88 -23.98
CA SER A 129 -1.55 2.66 -22.76
C SER A 129 -0.17 2.44 -22.16
N THR A 130 0.35 3.39 -21.38
CA THR A 130 1.72 3.39 -20.78
C THR A 130 1.97 2.32 -19.71
N LEU A 131 1.04 1.41 -19.46
CA LEU A 131 1.19 0.45 -18.37
C LEU A 131 1.64 -0.91 -18.90
N ALA A 132 2.93 -1.17 -18.80
CA ALA A 132 3.44 -2.52 -18.59
C ALA A 132 3.31 -2.86 -17.09
N SER A 133 2.60 -3.94 -16.80
CA SER A 133 2.41 -4.54 -15.47
C SER A 133 3.47 -4.19 -14.44
N THR A 134 3.12 -3.36 -13.45
CA THR A 134 3.88 -3.27 -12.19
C THR A 134 2.98 -3.09 -10.97
N ASN A 135 1.75 -2.60 -11.12
CA ASN A 135 0.80 -2.37 -10.01
C ASN A 135 -0.60 -2.96 -10.26
N GLY A 136 -0.74 -3.93 -11.15
CA GLY A 136 -2.05 -4.54 -11.49
C GLY A 136 -3.05 -3.59 -12.18
N LEU A 137 -2.73 -2.32 -12.40
CA LEU A 137 -3.66 -1.38 -13.03
C LEU A 137 -3.82 -1.70 -14.52
N THR A 138 -5.05 -1.93 -14.98
CA THR A 138 -5.40 -2.16 -16.40
C THR A 138 -6.37 -1.10 -16.89
N LEU A 139 -6.18 -0.64 -18.13
CA LEU A 139 -7.14 0.22 -18.84
C LEU A 139 -7.86 -0.60 -19.90
N THR A 140 -9.10 -0.98 -19.62
CA THR A 140 -9.85 -1.89 -20.47
C THR A 140 -11.00 -1.17 -21.16
N PRO A 141 -11.13 -1.25 -22.50
CA PRO A 141 -12.34 -0.83 -23.20
C PRO A 141 -13.49 -1.79 -22.88
N GLU A 142 -14.58 -1.27 -22.32
CA GLU A 142 -15.69 -2.11 -21.86
C GLU A 142 -16.92 -2.01 -22.76
N PHE A 143 -17.24 -0.80 -23.23
CA PHE A 143 -18.46 -0.54 -23.99
C PHE A 143 -18.26 0.50 -25.08
N ASN A 144 -19.10 0.44 -26.11
CA ASN A 144 -19.23 1.49 -27.11
C ASN A 144 -20.70 1.80 -27.44
N THR A 145 -20.94 2.95 -28.07
CA THR A 145 -22.22 3.32 -28.67
C THR A 145 -22.00 4.28 -29.83
N ASN A 146 -22.99 4.42 -30.71
CA ASN A 146 -23.04 5.44 -31.76
C ASN A 146 -24.03 6.58 -31.44
N LEU A 147 -24.67 6.54 -30.26
CA LEU A 147 -25.72 7.47 -29.81
C LEU A 147 -26.93 7.62 -30.75
N THR A 148 -27.08 6.78 -31.78
CA THR A 148 -28.33 6.74 -32.55
C THR A 148 -29.45 6.10 -31.74
N THR A 149 -29.09 5.34 -30.71
CA THR A 149 -29.97 4.85 -29.65
C THR A 149 -29.31 5.14 -28.29
N THR A 150 -30.04 4.90 -27.20
CA THR A 150 -29.49 5.01 -25.83
C THR A 150 -28.67 3.79 -25.39
N ASN A 151 -28.58 2.76 -26.24
CA ASN A 151 -27.95 1.48 -25.87
C ASN A 151 -26.43 1.56 -25.95
N TRP A 152 -25.77 0.84 -25.03
CA TRP A 152 -24.34 0.58 -25.04
C TRP A 152 -24.08 -0.90 -25.33
N SER A 153 -23.17 -1.17 -26.24
CA SER A 153 -22.75 -2.53 -26.59
C SER A 153 -21.43 -2.87 -25.91
N ALA A 154 -21.38 -4.02 -25.24
CA ALA A 154 -20.15 -4.54 -24.66
C ALA A 154 -19.10 -4.78 -25.74
N LEU A 155 -17.85 -4.43 -25.44
CA LEU A 155 -16.70 -4.68 -26.29
C LEU A 155 -16.09 -6.04 -25.96
N THR A 156 -15.89 -6.87 -26.98
CA THR A 156 -15.15 -8.12 -26.84
C THR A 156 -13.66 -7.86 -27.06
N VAL A 157 -12.85 -8.08 -26.02
CA VAL A 157 -11.38 -8.06 -26.13
C VAL A 157 -10.92 -9.23 -26.99
N GLN A 158 -10.29 -8.93 -28.12
CA GLN A 158 -9.71 -9.90 -29.04
C GLN A 158 -8.24 -10.17 -28.74
N SER A 159 -7.50 -9.17 -28.27
CA SER A 159 -6.13 -9.33 -27.79
C SER A 159 -5.78 -8.33 -26.70
N ASN A 160 -4.88 -8.73 -25.81
CA ASN A 160 -4.28 -7.90 -24.77
C ASN A 160 -2.78 -8.22 -24.73
N LYS A 161 -1.94 -7.30 -25.17
CA LYS A 161 -0.50 -7.53 -25.38
C LYS A 161 0.34 -6.48 -24.68
N PHE A 162 1.26 -6.97 -23.86
CA PHE A 162 2.27 -6.13 -23.20
C PHE A 162 3.56 -6.14 -24.01
N LEU A 163 4.03 -4.97 -24.43
CA LEU A 163 5.28 -4.82 -25.18
C LEU A 163 5.90 -3.44 -24.90
N ASN A 164 7.21 -3.41 -24.67
CA ASN A 164 8.03 -2.20 -24.55
C ASN A 164 7.45 -1.14 -23.59
N GLY A 165 6.96 -1.55 -22.42
CA GLY A 165 6.41 -0.60 -21.45
C GLY A 165 4.96 -0.18 -21.71
N THR A 166 4.29 -0.73 -22.72
CA THR A 166 2.90 -0.42 -23.05
C THR A 166 2.01 -1.66 -23.02
N ASN A 167 0.71 -1.43 -22.83
CA ASN A 167 -0.32 -2.44 -23.03
C ASN A 167 -1.22 -2.05 -24.21
N GLU A 168 -1.31 -2.92 -25.21
CA GLU A 168 -2.19 -2.79 -26.36
C GLU A 168 -3.38 -3.75 -26.23
N ILE A 169 -4.57 -3.17 -26.18
CA ILE A 169 -5.83 -3.90 -26.19
C ILE A 169 -6.54 -3.66 -27.53
N ILE A 170 -6.91 -4.76 -28.18
CA ILE A 170 -7.73 -4.72 -29.40
C ILE A 170 -9.10 -5.30 -29.07
N CYS A 171 -10.14 -4.53 -29.37
CA CYS A 171 -11.53 -4.94 -29.21
C CYS A 171 -12.26 -4.91 -30.55
N GLY A 172 -13.23 -5.81 -30.72
CA GLY A 172 -14.15 -5.73 -31.86
C GLY A 172 -14.95 -4.43 -31.82
N LYS A 173 -15.11 -3.75 -32.96
CA LYS A 173 -15.96 -2.56 -33.05
C LYS A 173 -17.31 -2.93 -33.69
N PRO A 174 -18.45 -2.67 -33.02
CA PRO A 174 -19.74 -2.72 -33.68
C PRO A 174 -19.84 -1.74 -34.87
N ALA A 175 -20.66 -2.12 -35.84
CA ALA A 175 -20.91 -1.30 -37.02
C ALA A 175 -21.56 0.04 -36.67
N GLY A 176 -21.32 1.05 -37.51
CA GLY A 176 -21.89 2.40 -37.36
C GLY A 176 -20.87 3.47 -36.97
N ASN A 177 -21.27 4.71 -37.23
CA ASN A 177 -20.60 5.95 -36.86
C ASN A 177 -21.68 6.93 -36.36
N PRO A 178 -21.39 7.83 -35.40
CA PRO A 178 -20.13 8.06 -34.66
C PRO A 178 -19.77 6.93 -33.67
N VAL A 179 -18.61 7.03 -32.98
CA VAL A 179 -18.15 6.03 -31.98
C VAL A 179 -17.82 6.71 -30.65
N PHE A 180 -18.49 6.27 -29.60
CA PHE A 180 -18.24 6.67 -28.21
C PHE A 180 -17.76 5.46 -27.42
N LEU A 181 -16.81 5.65 -26.52
CA LEU A 181 -16.14 4.57 -25.78
C LEU A 181 -16.22 4.79 -24.28
N ARG A 182 -16.41 3.71 -23.52
CA ARG A 182 -16.21 3.67 -22.08
C ARG A 182 -14.99 2.82 -21.78
N LEU A 183 -13.97 3.46 -21.19
CA LEU A 183 -12.76 2.80 -20.71
C LEU A 183 -12.78 2.74 -19.18
N ARG A 184 -12.32 1.63 -18.60
CA ARG A 184 -12.17 1.48 -17.15
C ARG A 184 -10.71 1.31 -16.78
N ALA A 185 -10.22 2.17 -15.89
CA ALA A 185 -8.97 1.99 -15.17
C ALA A 185 -9.26 1.28 -13.84
N GLN A 186 -8.68 0.10 -13.60
CA GLN A 186 -8.86 -0.62 -12.33
C GLN A 186 -7.61 -1.41 -11.95
N THR A 187 -7.35 -1.57 -10.64
CA THR A 187 -6.37 -2.52 -10.12
C THR A 187 -6.94 -3.94 -10.30
N GLN A 188 -6.12 -4.83 -10.87
CA GLN A 188 -6.40 -6.26 -10.98
C GLN A 188 -6.34 -6.92 -9.61
#